data_AF-A0A522D7L9-F1
#
_entry.id   AF-A0A522D7L9-F1
#
_cell.length_a   1.000
_cell.length_b   1.000
_cell.length_c   1.000
_cell.angle_alpha   90.00
_cell.angle_beta   90.00
_cell.angle_gamma   90.00
#
_symmetry.space_group_name_H-M   'P 1'
#
loop_
_entity.id
_entity.type
_entity.pdbx_description
1 polymer ?
#
loop_
_entity_poly.entity_id
_entity_poly.type
_entity_poly.pdbx_seq_one_letter_code
_entity_poly.pdbx_strand_id
1 'polypeptide(L)'
;MSSVRTSAKVVLVTAACALALSACAGNSKKKPRLAYEERPVELLYSTGADRLDRRQWNQAVNYFQEVERQHPYSEWSRRSILMQAYAHYQGNDYAEAVADADRFIQLYPGNPTAAYAHYIKAICYFEQIVDVNRDQAATGQALAALRDVVQRYPRTEYASDARLKIDMVNDQLAGKEMTIGRWYLRQGDTLAATNRFRTVVDRYQTTSHTPEALYRLVESYLTLGLLDEAKRNGAVLGYNYPGDPWYNDAYKLLTSKGLRPAVEPKSGGGGMFRLPFTRDKGKTVAPPEAKETNVAVQASKQADKKTIFRLPFGKKEDKPLPAPAPETPPS
;
A
#
# COMPACT_ATOMS: atom_id res chain seq x y z
N MET A 1 -17.07 -45.01 52.42
CA MET A 1 -16.66 -45.50 51.07
C MET A 1 -17.01 -44.55 49.91
N SER A 2 -17.66 -43.41 50.15
CA SER A 2 -18.03 -42.44 49.10
C SER A 2 -16.92 -41.42 48.73
N SER A 3 -16.11 -40.99 49.71
CA SER A 3 -15.03 -40.00 49.53
C SER A 3 -13.86 -40.47 48.62
N VAL A 4 -13.56 -41.77 48.65
CA VAL A 4 -12.50 -42.36 47.80
C VAL A 4 -12.90 -42.39 46.32
N ARG A 5 -14.21 -42.54 46.04
CA ARG A 5 -14.74 -42.61 44.67
C ARG A 5 -14.83 -41.23 44.01
N THR A 6 -15.04 -40.15 44.76
CA THR A 6 -14.99 -38.78 44.25
C THR A 6 -13.56 -38.33 43.96
N SER A 7 -12.61 -38.68 44.84
CA SER A 7 -11.19 -38.36 44.66
C SER A 7 -10.59 -39.03 43.42
N ALA A 8 -10.94 -40.30 43.16
CA ALA A 8 -10.50 -41.02 41.96
C ALA A 8 -11.06 -40.41 40.65
N LYS A 9 -12.30 -39.89 40.67
CA LYS A 9 -12.89 -39.24 39.49
C LYS A 9 -12.23 -37.90 39.17
N VAL A 10 -11.86 -37.13 40.20
CA VAL A 10 -11.18 -35.83 40.01
C VAL A 10 -9.78 -36.03 39.42
N VAL A 11 -9.02 -37.04 39.89
CA VAL A 11 -7.69 -37.38 39.34
C VAL A 11 -7.77 -37.85 37.89
N LEU A 12 -8.81 -38.60 37.53
CA LEU A 12 -8.98 -39.10 36.16
C LEU A 12 -9.37 -37.98 35.19
N VAL A 13 -10.17 -37.00 35.63
CA VAL A 13 -10.55 -35.82 34.83
C VAL A 13 -9.37 -34.86 34.64
N THR A 14 -8.54 -34.64 35.67
CA THR A 14 -7.35 -33.78 35.54
C THR A 14 -6.28 -34.40 34.65
N ALA A 15 -6.07 -35.72 34.73
CA ALA A 15 -5.16 -36.43 33.83
C ALA A 15 -5.63 -36.39 32.36
N ALA A 16 -6.94 -36.53 32.12
CA ALA A 16 -7.52 -36.41 30.77
C ALA A 16 -7.37 -34.99 30.19
N CYS A 17 -7.54 -33.95 31.02
CA CYS A 17 -7.32 -32.57 30.58
C CYS A 17 -5.85 -32.30 30.25
N ALA A 18 -4.90 -32.83 31.04
CA ALA A 18 -3.47 -32.67 30.79
C ALA A 18 -3.02 -33.34 29.47
N LEU A 19 -3.59 -34.50 29.13
CA LEU A 19 -3.33 -35.19 27.87
C LEU A 19 -3.96 -34.46 26.67
N ALA A 20 -5.13 -33.82 26.85
CA ALA A 20 -5.76 -33.01 25.81
C ALA A 20 -4.98 -31.72 25.48
N LEU A 21 -4.33 -31.12 26.49
CA LEU A 21 -3.48 -29.93 26.30
C LEU A 21 -2.16 -30.25 25.56
N SER A 22 -1.61 -31.46 25.74
CA SER A 22 -0.41 -31.94 25.03
C SER A 22 -0.65 -32.12 23.52
N ALA A 23 -1.87 -32.49 23.11
CA ALA A 23 -2.23 -32.69 21.71
C ALA A 23 -2.26 -31.39 20.88
N CYS A 24 -2.35 -30.22 21.53
CA CYS A 24 -2.32 -28.92 20.86
C CYS A 24 -0.91 -28.32 20.75
N ALA A 25 0.09 -28.88 21.44
CA ALA A 25 1.44 -28.30 21.54
C ALA A 25 2.44 -28.85 20.49
N GLY A 26 2.06 -29.86 19.71
CA GLY A 26 3.02 -30.63 18.90
C GLY A 26 2.57 -30.88 17.46
N ASN A 27 2.39 -29.84 16.64
CA ASN A 27 2.41 -30.05 15.18
C ASN A 27 2.73 -28.80 14.37
N SER A 28 3.91 -28.20 14.59
CA SER A 28 4.52 -27.32 13.60
C SER A 28 4.97 -28.17 12.41
N LYS A 29 4.05 -28.50 11.48
CA LYS A 29 4.40 -29.20 10.25
C LYS A 29 5.45 -28.36 9.50
N LYS A 30 6.70 -28.83 9.49
CA LYS A 30 7.77 -28.23 8.67
C LYS A 30 7.27 -28.19 7.21
N LYS A 31 7.31 -27.01 6.58
CA LYS A 31 6.94 -26.86 5.16
C LYS A 31 7.74 -27.90 4.35
N PRO A 32 7.10 -28.75 3.53
CA PRO A 32 7.80 -29.79 2.78
C PRO A 32 8.79 -29.14 1.82
N ARG A 33 10.07 -29.45 1.97
CA ARG A 33 11.13 -29.05 1.04
C ARG A 33 11.15 -30.02 -0.14
N LEU A 34 11.44 -29.51 -1.34
CA LEU A 34 11.62 -30.33 -2.53
C LEU A 34 12.76 -31.34 -2.29
N ALA A 35 12.62 -32.56 -2.83
CA ALA A 35 13.71 -33.52 -2.82
C ALA A 35 14.87 -32.99 -3.66
N TYR A 36 16.11 -33.19 -3.20
CA TYR A 36 17.30 -32.80 -3.95
C TYR A 36 17.35 -33.56 -5.28
N GLU A 37 17.29 -32.83 -6.38
CA GLU A 37 17.50 -33.35 -7.72
C GLU A 37 18.33 -32.32 -8.49
N GLU A 38 19.49 -32.73 -9.01
CA GLU A 38 20.33 -31.85 -9.82
C GLU A 38 19.62 -31.55 -11.14
N ARG A 39 19.39 -30.27 -11.38
CA ARG A 39 18.73 -29.79 -12.59
C ARG A 39 19.46 -28.55 -13.10
N PRO A 40 19.44 -28.29 -14.41
CA PRO A 40 19.98 -27.05 -14.96
C PRO A 40 19.35 -25.84 -14.29
N VAL A 41 20.15 -24.81 -14.02
CA VAL A 41 19.72 -23.61 -13.29
C VAL A 41 18.56 -22.88 -14.00
N GLU A 42 18.60 -22.83 -15.33
CA GLU A 42 17.54 -22.25 -16.15
C GLU A 42 16.21 -22.98 -15.95
N LEU A 43 16.26 -24.32 -15.85
CA LEU A 43 15.07 -25.16 -15.69
C LEU A 43 14.46 -24.98 -14.30
N LEU A 44 15.27 -24.91 -13.25
CA LEU A 44 14.80 -24.62 -11.88
C LEU A 44 14.12 -23.25 -11.82
N TYR A 45 14.78 -22.23 -12.38
CA TYR A 45 14.24 -20.88 -12.40
C TYR A 45 12.94 -20.79 -13.22
N SER A 46 12.92 -21.36 -14.43
CA SER A 46 11.73 -21.33 -15.29
C SER A 46 10.56 -22.09 -14.67
N THR A 47 10.83 -23.18 -13.95
CA THR A 47 9.80 -23.92 -13.22
C THR A 47 9.23 -23.08 -12.07
N GLY A 48 10.09 -22.39 -11.31
CA GLY A 48 9.64 -21.45 -10.29
C GLY A 48 8.79 -20.32 -10.86
N ALA A 49 9.19 -19.76 -12.01
CA ALA A 49 8.42 -18.75 -12.72
C ALA A 49 7.05 -19.27 -13.20
N ASP A 50 6.96 -20.48 -13.77
CA ASP A 50 5.67 -21.09 -14.14
C ASP A 50 4.76 -21.32 -12.91
N ARG A 51 5.32 -21.72 -11.76
CA ARG A 51 4.57 -21.84 -10.52
C ARG A 51 4.05 -20.49 -10.02
N LEU A 52 4.86 -19.45 -10.15
CA LEU A 52 4.47 -18.08 -9.82
C LEU A 52 3.31 -17.61 -10.71
N ASP A 53 3.41 -17.81 -12.03
CA ASP A 53 2.36 -17.43 -13.00
C ASP A 53 1.03 -18.13 -12.72
N ARG A 54 1.09 -19.38 -12.23
CA ARG A 54 -0.07 -20.16 -11.79
C ARG A 54 -0.57 -19.82 -10.39
N ARG A 55 -0.04 -18.76 -9.75
CA ARG A 55 -0.37 -18.33 -8.38
C ARG A 55 -0.05 -19.36 -7.30
N GLN A 56 0.90 -20.26 -7.58
CA GLN A 56 1.36 -21.28 -6.64
C GLN A 56 2.55 -20.75 -5.85
N TRP A 57 2.32 -19.71 -5.05
CA TRP A 57 3.34 -18.89 -4.39
C TRP A 57 4.37 -19.70 -3.60
N ASN A 58 3.90 -20.57 -2.70
CA ASN A 58 4.76 -21.43 -1.88
C ASN A 58 5.62 -22.37 -2.73
N GLN A 59 5.09 -22.90 -3.84
CA GLN A 59 5.87 -23.76 -4.72
C GLN A 59 6.91 -22.95 -5.49
N ALA A 60 6.56 -21.75 -5.96
CA ALA A 60 7.48 -20.85 -6.63
C ALA A 60 8.67 -20.50 -5.72
N VAL A 61 8.41 -20.15 -4.45
CA VAL A 61 9.45 -19.89 -3.43
C VAL A 61 10.37 -21.10 -3.30
N ASN A 62 9.83 -22.32 -3.16
CA ASN A 62 10.64 -23.52 -3.05
C ASN A 62 11.59 -23.70 -4.24
N TYR A 63 11.11 -23.51 -5.48
CA TYR A 63 11.96 -23.60 -6.67
C TYR A 63 13.02 -22.49 -6.72
N PHE A 64 12.69 -21.25 -6.33
CA PHE A 64 13.67 -20.17 -6.28
C PHE A 64 14.73 -20.40 -5.19
N GLN A 65 14.37 -20.99 -4.05
CA GLN A 65 15.32 -21.42 -3.02
C GLN A 65 16.24 -22.54 -3.51
N GLU A 66 15.71 -23.47 -4.31
CA GLU A 66 16.52 -24.51 -4.95
C GLU A 66 17.55 -23.92 -5.92
N VAL A 67 17.21 -22.87 -6.68
CA VAL A 67 18.18 -22.14 -7.51
C VAL A 67 19.32 -21.57 -6.67
N GLU A 68 19.03 -20.94 -5.53
CA GLU A 68 20.07 -20.43 -4.63
C GLU A 68 20.92 -21.56 -4.04
N ARG A 69 20.27 -22.65 -3.63
CA ARG A 69 20.92 -23.76 -2.96
C ARG A 69 21.89 -24.51 -3.88
N GLN A 70 21.52 -24.68 -5.15
CA GLN A 70 22.34 -25.40 -6.13
C GLN A 70 23.32 -24.49 -6.88
N HIS A 71 22.98 -23.21 -7.08
CA HIS A 71 23.76 -22.27 -7.90
C HIS A 71 23.91 -20.87 -7.27
N PRO A 72 24.49 -20.75 -6.05
CA PRO A 72 24.46 -19.53 -5.23
C PRO A 72 25.14 -18.30 -5.85
N TYR A 73 26.09 -18.49 -6.76
CA TYR A 73 26.83 -17.40 -7.42
C TYR A 73 26.30 -17.05 -8.81
N SER A 74 25.24 -17.73 -9.27
CA SER A 74 24.67 -17.48 -10.60
C SER A 74 23.85 -16.18 -10.64
N GLU A 75 23.76 -15.57 -11.82
CA GLU A 75 22.84 -14.46 -12.10
C GLU A 75 21.39 -14.84 -11.73
N TRP A 76 21.02 -16.10 -11.97
CA TRP A 76 19.72 -16.67 -11.63
C TRP A 76 19.48 -16.71 -10.12
N SER A 77 20.47 -17.03 -9.30
CA SER A 77 20.33 -17.01 -7.84
C SER A 77 20.01 -15.62 -7.33
N ARG A 78 20.68 -14.57 -7.85
CA ARG A 78 20.35 -13.19 -7.47
C ARG A 78 18.90 -12.86 -7.82
N ARG A 79 18.48 -13.20 -9.03
CA ARG A 79 17.11 -12.97 -9.49
C ARG A 79 16.11 -13.75 -8.64
N SER A 80 16.42 -14.99 -8.29
CA SER A 80 15.59 -15.85 -7.44
C SER A 80 15.31 -15.26 -6.07
N ILE A 81 16.27 -14.60 -5.42
CA ILE A 81 16.04 -13.94 -4.12
C ILE A 81 14.95 -12.87 -4.23
N LEU A 82 15.04 -12.03 -5.27
CA LEU A 82 14.03 -11.00 -5.51
C LEU A 82 12.66 -11.60 -5.85
N MET A 83 12.64 -12.69 -6.60
CA MET A 83 11.41 -13.40 -6.93
C MET A 83 10.79 -14.12 -5.72
N GLN A 84 11.57 -14.55 -4.73
CA GLN A 84 11.03 -15.05 -3.46
C GLN A 84 10.30 -13.94 -2.70
N ALA A 85 10.91 -12.76 -2.58
CA ALA A 85 10.27 -11.60 -1.96
C ALA A 85 8.93 -11.28 -2.64
N TYR A 86 8.92 -11.28 -3.98
CA TYR A 86 7.70 -11.05 -4.76
C TYR A 86 6.66 -12.17 -4.57
N ALA A 87 7.07 -13.43 -4.56
CA ALA A 87 6.17 -14.57 -4.37
C ALA A 87 5.53 -14.55 -2.97
N HIS A 88 6.31 -14.27 -1.92
CA HIS A 88 5.79 -14.10 -0.57
C HIS A 88 4.84 -12.91 -0.48
N TYR A 89 5.16 -11.77 -1.12
CA TYR A 89 4.26 -10.62 -1.19
C TYR A 89 2.91 -10.99 -1.84
N GLN A 90 2.93 -11.66 -2.99
CA GLN A 90 1.70 -12.13 -3.67
C GLN A 90 0.93 -13.18 -2.84
N GLY A 91 1.61 -13.91 -1.96
CA GLY A 91 1.03 -14.83 -1.00
C GLY A 91 0.46 -14.17 0.25
N ASN A 92 0.60 -12.85 0.43
CA ASN A 92 0.34 -12.10 1.67
C ASN A 92 1.25 -12.51 2.85
N ASP A 93 2.35 -13.22 2.60
CA ASP A 93 3.38 -13.59 3.58
C ASP A 93 4.38 -12.41 3.73
N TYR A 94 3.87 -11.27 4.21
CA TYR A 94 4.60 -10.00 4.19
C TYR A 94 5.87 -10.00 5.05
N ALA A 95 5.91 -10.76 6.15
CA ALA A 95 7.10 -10.81 7.01
C ALA A 95 8.26 -11.50 6.28
N GLU A 96 7.99 -12.63 5.63
CA GLU A 96 8.93 -13.34 4.78
C GLU A 96 9.34 -12.52 3.57
N ALA A 97 8.40 -11.82 2.93
CA ALA A 97 8.68 -10.93 1.80
C ALA A 97 9.65 -9.79 2.19
N VAL A 98 9.46 -9.17 3.35
CA VAL A 98 10.38 -8.15 3.87
C VAL A 98 11.75 -8.74 4.17
N ALA A 99 11.82 -9.94 4.76
CA ALA A 99 13.09 -10.59 5.05
C ALA A 99 13.88 -10.95 3.78
N ASP A 100 13.20 -11.43 2.73
CA ASP A 100 13.81 -11.70 1.42
C ASP A 100 14.27 -10.41 0.74
N ALA A 101 13.46 -9.34 0.77
CA ALA A 101 13.80 -8.05 0.21
C ALA A 101 15.03 -7.43 0.92
N ASP A 102 15.07 -7.48 2.25
CA ASP A 102 16.22 -6.99 3.03
C ASP A 102 17.48 -7.79 2.73
N ARG A 103 17.38 -9.12 2.59
CA ARG A 103 18.51 -9.95 2.16
C ARG A 103 19.01 -9.54 0.78
N PHE A 104 18.12 -9.31 -0.18
CA PHE A 104 18.50 -8.85 -1.52
C PHE A 104 19.26 -7.52 -1.46
N ILE A 105 18.74 -6.55 -0.71
CA ILE A 105 19.33 -5.22 -0.55
C ILE A 105 20.72 -5.31 0.10
N GLN A 106 20.89 -6.17 1.11
CA GLN A 106 22.17 -6.38 1.79
C GLN A 106 23.21 -7.06 0.89
N LEU A 107 22.82 -8.10 0.15
CA LEU A 107 23.73 -8.85 -0.70
C LEU A 107 24.08 -8.11 -2.00
N TYR A 108 23.12 -7.36 -2.56
CA TYR A 108 23.25 -6.76 -3.90
C TYR A 108 22.78 -5.29 -3.97
N PRO A 109 23.37 -4.38 -3.15
CA PRO A 109 22.91 -2.99 -3.05
C PRO A 109 23.07 -2.19 -4.35
N GLY A 110 24.04 -2.53 -5.21
CA GLY A 110 24.29 -1.86 -6.49
C GLY A 110 23.52 -2.44 -7.68
N ASN A 111 22.67 -3.45 -7.47
CA ASN A 111 21.94 -4.08 -8.57
C ASN A 111 20.86 -3.12 -9.12
N PRO A 112 20.65 -3.02 -10.45
CA PRO A 112 19.57 -2.23 -11.03
C PRO A 112 18.18 -2.54 -10.46
N THR A 113 17.93 -3.79 -10.05
CA THR A 113 16.65 -4.22 -9.47
C THR A 113 16.54 -3.97 -7.97
N ALA A 114 17.56 -3.41 -7.32
CA ALA A 114 17.49 -3.03 -5.90
C ALA A 114 16.35 -2.03 -5.63
N ALA A 115 16.06 -1.14 -6.59
CA ALA A 115 14.90 -0.25 -6.52
C ALA A 115 13.59 -1.01 -6.29
N TYR A 116 13.41 -2.14 -6.97
CA TYR A 116 12.22 -2.98 -6.82
C TYR A 116 12.21 -3.72 -5.47
N ALA A 117 13.36 -4.14 -4.95
CA ALA A 117 13.45 -4.77 -3.62
C ALA A 117 13.05 -3.80 -2.50
N HIS A 118 13.57 -2.55 -2.53
CA HIS A 118 13.15 -1.50 -1.58
C HIS A 118 11.64 -1.23 -1.70
N TYR A 119 11.12 -1.22 -2.93
CA TYR A 119 9.70 -1.03 -3.18
C TYR A 119 8.83 -2.18 -2.65
N ILE A 120 9.17 -3.46 -2.90
CA ILE A 120 8.45 -4.61 -2.32
C ILE A 120 8.40 -4.49 -0.80
N LYS A 121 9.54 -4.19 -0.15
CA LYS A 121 9.59 -3.98 1.30
C LYS A 121 8.62 -2.88 1.75
N ALA A 122 8.63 -1.73 1.07
CA ALA A 122 7.75 -0.62 1.40
C ALA A 122 6.26 -0.96 1.23
N ILE A 123 5.91 -1.68 0.16
CA ILE A 123 4.54 -2.12 -0.10
C ILE A 123 4.09 -3.16 0.93
N CYS A 124 4.95 -4.09 1.35
CA CYS A 124 4.59 -5.06 2.40
C CYS A 124 4.18 -4.36 3.71
N TYR A 125 4.88 -3.30 4.11
CA TYR A 125 4.46 -2.49 5.26
C TYR A 125 3.19 -1.70 4.99
N PHE A 126 3.02 -1.17 3.77
CA PHE A 126 1.83 -0.41 3.38
C PHE A 126 0.56 -1.27 3.42
N GLU A 127 0.60 -2.52 2.93
CA GLU A 127 -0.55 -3.43 2.97
C GLU A 127 -0.91 -3.88 4.40
N GLN A 128 0.00 -3.73 5.35
CA GLN A 128 -0.24 -4.00 6.78
C GLN A 128 -0.84 -2.82 7.53
N ILE A 129 -1.07 -1.68 6.87
CA ILE A 129 -1.71 -0.53 7.49
C ILE A 129 -3.15 -0.90 7.86
N VAL A 130 -3.45 -0.73 9.15
CA VAL A 130 -4.76 -0.98 9.74
C VAL A 130 -5.49 0.33 10.01
N ASP A 131 -6.78 0.24 10.32
CA ASP A 131 -7.62 1.38 10.67
C ASP A 131 -6.96 2.34 11.66
N VAL A 132 -7.26 3.62 11.49
CA VAL A 132 -6.79 4.77 12.30
C VAL A 132 -6.84 4.56 13.82
N ASN A 133 -7.83 3.78 14.30
CA ASN A 133 -8.05 3.52 15.72
C ASN A 133 -7.12 2.46 16.32
N ARG A 134 -6.32 1.76 15.50
CA ARG A 134 -5.40 0.69 15.93
C ARG A 134 -3.96 1.18 16.01
N ASP A 135 -3.06 0.30 16.46
CA ASP A 135 -1.63 0.59 16.50
C ASP A 135 -1.09 0.97 15.11
N GLN A 136 -0.21 1.98 15.09
CA GLN A 136 0.28 2.61 13.85
C GLN A 136 1.78 2.35 13.64
N ALA A 137 2.37 1.37 14.32
CA ALA A 137 3.78 1.02 14.12
C ALA A 137 4.06 0.65 12.65
N ALA A 138 3.19 -0.17 12.04
CA ALA A 138 3.27 -0.54 10.62
C ALA A 138 3.15 0.69 9.70
N THR A 139 2.26 1.63 10.01
CA THR A 139 2.08 2.88 9.25
C THR A 139 3.34 3.75 9.26
N GLY A 140 4.00 3.86 10.42
CA GLY A 140 5.29 4.57 10.53
C GLY A 140 6.40 3.88 9.73
N GLN A 141 6.47 2.55 9.77
CA GLN A 141 7.43 1.75 8.99
C GLN A 141 7.18 1.91 7.48
N ALA A 142 5.91 1.86 7.05
CA ALA A 142 5.52 2.08 5.67
C ALA A 142 5.96 3.46 5.18
N LEU A 143 5.68 4.51 5.95
CA LEU A 143 6.10 5.87 5.61
C LEU A 143 7.62 5.99 5.45
N ALA A 144 8.38 5.39 6.36
CA ALA A 144 9.84 5.42 6.31
C ALA A 144 10.37 4.68 5.09
N ALA A 145 9.85 3.48 4.81
CA ALA A 145 10.26 2.65 3.68
C ALA A 145 9.88 3.28 2.33
N LEU A 146 8.69 3.86 2.20
CA LEU A 146 8.27 4.55 0.98
C LEU A 146 9.14 5.79 0.71
N ARG A 147 9.45 6.57 1.75
CA ARG A 147 10.37 7.71 1.63
C ARG A 147 11.77 7.29 1.18
N ASP A 148 12.26 6.16 1.69
CA ASP A 148 13.55 5.59 1.28
C ASP A 148 13.57 5.26 -0.23
N VAL A 149 12.49 4.67 -0.77
CA VAL A 149 12.35 4.44 -2.22
C VAL A 149 12.42 5.76 -3.00
N VAL A 150 11.65 6.76 -2.59
CA VAL A 150 11.59 8.06 -3.28
C VAL A 150 12.93 8.79 -3.22
N GLN A 151 13.63 8.73 -2.09
CA GLN A 151 14.90 9.42 -1.88
C GLN A 151 16.04 8.75 -2.67
N ARG A 152 16.09 7.41 -2.68
CA ARG A 152 17.16 6.66 -3.37
C ARG A 152 16.92 6.56 -4.88
N TYR A 153 15.67 6.37 -5.30
CA TYR A 153 15.31 6.03 -6.68
C TYR A 153 14.27 7.00 -7.30
N PRO A 154 14.45 8.33 -7.23
CA PRO A 154 13.41 9.32 -7.49
C PRO A 154 12.81 9.32 -8.90
N ARG A 155 13.52 8.74 -9.89
CA ARG A 155 13.12 8.74 -11.31
C ARG A 155 12.44 7.43 -11.75
N THR A 156 12.25 6.48 -10.83
CA THR A 156 11.63 5.19 -11.14
C THR A 156 10.11 5.26 -11.06
N GLU A 157 9.42 4.33 -11.73
CA GLU A 157 7.96 4.16 -11.58
C GLU A 157 7.56 3.85 -10.13
N TYR A 158 8.42 3.11 -9.41
CA TYR A 158 8.25 2.80 -8.00
C TYR A 158 8.24 4.04 -7.11
N ALA A 159 9.06 5.05 -7.43
CA ALA A 159 9.04 6.31 -6.70
C ALA A 159 7.77 7.12 -6.99
N SER A 160 7.22 7.05 -8.20
CA SER A 160 5.95 7.71 -8.52
C SER A 160 4.79 7.10 -7.75
N ASP A 161 4.69 5.77 -7.72
CA ASP A 161 3.68 5.08 -6.90
C ASP A 161 3.91 5.32 -5.39
N ALA A 162 5.17 5.25 -4.93
CA ALA A 162 5.50 5.47 -3.53
C ALA A 162 5.13 6.88 -3.05
N ARG A 163 5.22 7.93 -3.89
CA ARG A 163 4.75 9.28 -3.55
C ARG A 163 3.24 9.30 -3.30
N LEU A 164 2.46 8.69 -4.18
CA LEU A 164 1.01 8.58 -4.00
C LEU A 164 0.67 7.84 -2.68
N LYS A 165 1.38 6.74 -2.41
CA LYS A 165 1.19 5.98 -1.16
C LYS A 165 1.64 6.78 0.07
N ILE A 166 2.70 7.58 -0.01
CA ILE A 166 3.09 8.51 1.07
C ILE A 166 1.95 9.46 1.41
N ASP A 167 1.27 10.01 0.39
CA ASP A 167 0.13 10.90 0.61
C ASP A 167 -1.02 10.17 1.33
N MET A 168 -1.33 8.94 0.92
CA MET A 168 -2.33 8.09 1.60
C MET A 168 -1.94 7.79 3.05
N VAL A 169 -0.67 7.49 3.32
CA VAL A 169 -0.16 7.23 4.68
C VAL A 169 -0.24 8.48 5.55
N ASN A 170 0.14 9.64 5.01
CA ASN A 170 0.05 10.92 5.73
C ASN A 170 -1.41 11.25 6.06
N ASP A 171 -2.35 11.00 5.14
CA ASP A 171 -3.77 11.23 5.36
C ASP A 171 -4.31 10.34 6.50
N GLN A 172 -3.92 9.05 6.54
CA GLN A 172 -4.25 8.15 7.66
C GLN A 172 -3.69 8.63 9.00
N LEU A 173 -2.42 9.06 9.04
CA LEU A 173 -1.79 9.58 10.25
C LEU A 173 -2.44 10.90 10.72
N ALA A 174 -2.81 11.77 9.78
CA ALA A 174 -3.56 12.98 10.08
C ALA A 174 -4.95 12.66 10.63
N GLY A 175 -5.66 11.69 10.04
CA GLY A 175 -6.96 11.21 10.51
C GLY A 175 -6.92 10.71 11.95
N LYS A 176 -5.81 10.10 12.39
CA LYS A 176 -5.59 9.70 13.79
C LYS A 176 -5.53 10.88 14.73
N GLU A 177 -4.68 11.86 14.41
CA GLU A 177 -4.55 13.08 15.22
C GLU A 177 -5.89 13.83 15.28
N MET A 178 -6.62 13.91 14.16
CA MET A 178 -7.97 14.49 14.14
C MET A 178 -8.95 13.74 15.02
N THR A 179 -8.93 12.41 15.01
CA THR A 179 -9.84 11.60 15.82
C THR A 179 -9.59 11.79 17.31
N ILE A 180 -8.32 11.80 17.72
CA ILE A 180 -7.90 12.06 19.10
C ILE A 180 -8.23 13.50 19.49
N GLY A 181 -7.93 14.48 18.63
CA GLY A 181 -8.21 15.90 18.85
C GLY A 181 -9.71 16.18 19.03
N ARG A 182 -10.56 15.61 18.17
CA ARG A 182 -12.02 15.70 18.30
C ARG A 182 -12.52 15.07 19.59
N TRP A 183 -11.91 13.97 20.03
CA TRP A 183 -12.27 13.34 21.30
C TRP A 183 -11.94 14.25 22.48
N TYR A 184 -10.72 14.79 22.57
CA TYR A 184 -10.34 15.73 23.63
C TYR A 184 -11.22 16.98 23.64
N LEU A 185 -11.53 17.54 22.46
CA LEU A 185 -12.38 18.72 22.36
C LEU A 185 -13.79 18.46 22.92
N ARG A 186 -14.37 17.28 22.66
CA ARG A 186 -15.66 16.88 23.24
C ARG A 186 -15.61 16.69 24.76
N GLN A 187 -14.46 16.33 25.32
CA GLN A 187 -14.27 16.21 26.77
C GLN A 187 -14.02 17.55 27.46
N GLY A 188 -13.86 18.64 26.69
CA GLY A 188 -13.50 19.96 27.23
C GLY A 188 -11.98 20.19 27.37
N ASP A 189 -11.16 19.19 27.06
CA ASP A 189 -9.69 19.26 27.11
C ASP A 189 -9.12 20.03 25.91
N THR A 190 -9.41 21.33 25.88
CA THR A 190 -9.13 22.20 24.72
C THR A 190 -7.64 22.34 24.43
N LEU A 191 -6.78 22.34 25.44
CA LEU A 191 -5.32 22.39 25.25
C LEU A 191 -4.78 21.11 24.60
N ALA A 192 -5.23 19.94 25.07
CA ALA A 192 -4.85 18.67 24.48
C ALA A 192 -5.34 18.55 23.03
N ALA A 193 -6.58 18.97 22.77
CA ALA A 193 -7.13 19.03 21.42
C ALA A 193 -6.32 19.93 20.49
N THR A 194 -5.97 21.14 20.96
CA THR A 194 -5.13 22.11 20.22
C THR A 194 -3.81 21.48 19.78
N ASN A 195 -3.12 20.76 20.66
CA ASN A 195 -1.85 20.10 20.32
C ASN A 195 -2.01 19.04 19.21
N ARG A 196 -3.14 18.33 19.20
CA ARG A 196 -3.46 17.33 18.16
C ARG A 196 -3.73 17.99 16.82
N PHE A 197 -4.59 19.01 16.78
CA PHE A 197 -4.87 19.73 15.53
C PHE A 197 -3.63 20.46 14.99
N ARG A 198 -2.80 21.01 15.88
CA ARG A 198 -1.52 21.61 15.51
C ARG A 198 -0.59 20.58 14.86
N THR A 199 -0.55 19.35 15.37
CA THR A 199 0.27 18.29 14.75
C THR A 199 -0.15 18.04 13.30
N VAL A 200 -1.45 18.10 12.99
CA VAL A 200 -1.94 17.98 11.61
C VAL A 200 -1.47 19.14 10.73
N VAL A 201 -1.58 20.37 11.23
CA VAL A 201 -1.15 21.57 10.49
C VAL A 201 0.37 21.65 10.35
N ASP A 202 1.13 21.18 11.33
CA ASP A 202 2.60 21.28 11.31
C ASP A 202 3.24 20.15 10.50
N ARG A 203 2.66 18.93 10.51
CA ARG A 203 3.28 17.73 9.91
C ARG A 203 2.56 17.18 8.68
N TYR A 204 1.27 17.45 8.51
CA TYR A 204 0.40 16.83 7.50
C TYR A 204 -0.36 17.87 6.68
N GLN A 205 0.35 18.92 6.23
CA GLN A 205 -0.19 20.11 5.56
C GLN A 205 -0.92 19.86 4.24
N THR A 206 -0.60 18.77 3.55
CA THR A 206 -1.15 18.43 2.23
C THR A 206 -2.33 17.46 2.31
N THR A 207 -2.77 17.10 3.52
CA THR A 207 -3.83 16.10 3.72
C THR A 207 -5.22 16.71 3.63
N SER A 208 -6.22 15.85 3.43
CA SER A 208 -7.63 16.27 3.41
C SER A 208 -8.13 16.81 4.76
N HIS A 209 -7.39 16.53 5.84
CA HIS A 209 -7.71 16.92 7.20
C HIS A 209 -7.23 18.31 7.60
N THR A 210 -6.32 18.93 6.83
CA THR A 210 -5.75 20.25 7.17
C THR A 210 -6.79 21.36 7.32
N PRO A 211 -7.82 21.49 6.45
CA PRO A 211 -8.85 22.52 6.59
C PRO A 211 -9.65 22.38 7.90
N GLU A 212 -10.07 21.16 8.24
CA GLU A 212 -10.77 20.88 9.50
C GLU A 212 -9.85 21.20 10.69
N ALA A 213 -8.59 20.78 10.65
CA ALA A 213 -7.62 21.03 11.72
C ALA A 213 -7.44 22.53 11.99
N LEU A 214 -7.30 23.34 10.93
CA LEU A 214 -7.21 24.80 11.05
C LEU A 214 -8.49 25.40 11.66
N TYR A 215 -9.67 24.96 11.21
CA TYR A 215 -10.94 25.40 11.80
C TYR A 215 -11.02 25.04 13.29
N ARG A 216 -10.65 23.82 13.66
CA ARG A 216 -10.65 23.38 15.06
C ARG A 216 -9.63 24.13 15.91
N LEU A 217 -8.49 24.55 15.34
CA LEU A 217 -7.57 25.46 16.02
C LEU A 217 -8.20 26.83 16.27
N VAL A 218 -8.94 27.39 15.31
CA VAL A 218 -9.70 28.64 15.51
C VAL A 218 -10.70 28.47 16.66
N GLU A 219 -11.50 27.40 16.65
CA GLU A 219 -12.47 27.08 17.70
C GLU A 219 -11.81 26.96 19.08
N SER A 220 -10.73 26.18 19.18
CA SER A 220 -9.99 25.98 20.42
C SER A 220 -9.34 27.26 20.94
N TYR A 221 -8.69 28.05 20.06
CA TYR A 221 -8.03 29.28 20.48
C TYR A 221 -9.04 30.35 20.94
N LEU A 222 -10.20 30.46 20.29
CA LEU A 222 -11.26 31.33 20.78
C LEU A 222 -11.80 30.89 22.13
N THR A 223 -11.93 29.58 22.36
CA THR A 223 -12.36 29.02 23.65
C THR A 223 -11.36 29.35 24.76
N LEU A 224 -10.05 29.39 24.44
CA LEU A 224 -8.98 29.75 25.37
C LEU A 224 -8.77 31.28 25.52
N GLY A 225 -9.47 32.11 24.74
CA GLY A 225 -9.28 33.57 24.74
C GLY A 225 -8.06 34.06 23.95
N LEU A 226 -7.42 33.18 23.16
CA LEU A 226 -6.25 33.45 22.34
C LEU A 226 -6.66 33.99 20.96
N LEU A 227 -7.12 35.24 20.94
CA LEU A 227 -7.78 35.85 19.77
C LEU A 227 -6.84 36.04 18.57
N ASP A 228 -5.57 36.37 18.83
CA ASP A 228 -4.58 36.60 17.78
C ASP A 228 -4.23 35.29 17.06
N GLU A 229 -4.04 34.20 17.80
CA GLU A 229 -3.80 32.86 17.28
C GLU A 229 -5.00 32.37 16.46
N ALA A 230 -6.22 32.59 16.96
CA ALA A 230 -7.44 32.26 16.22
C ALA A 230 -7.50 33.03 14.89
N LYS A 231 -7.22 34.33 14.91
CA LYS A 231 -7.23 35.16 13.70
C LYS A 231 -6.17 34.70 12.69
N ARG A 232 -4.96 34.35 13.14
CA ARG A 232 -3.89 33.84 12.26
C ARG A 232 -4.28 32.52 11.59
N ASN A 233 -4.79 31.55 12.36
CA ASN A 233 -5.22 30.26 11.79
C ASN A 233 -6.39 30.43 10.82
N GLY A 234 -7.35 31.31 11.14
CA GLY A 234 -8.46 31.64 10.23
C GLY A 234 -8.00 32.32 8.95
N ALA A 235 -6.97 33.18 9.01
CA ALA A 235 -6.37 33.79 7.82
C ALA A 235 -5.65 32.76 6.95
N VAL A 236 -4.90 31.82 7.55
CA VAL A 236 -4.25 30.71 6.81
C VAL A 236 -5.30 29.82 6.14
N LEU A 237 -6.38 29.49 6.85
CA LEU A 237 -7.49 28.71 6.32
C LEU A 237 -8.16 29.42 5.14
N GLY A 238 -8.46 30.72 5.28
CA GLY A 238 -9.07 31.50 4.20
C GLY A 238 -8.18 31.70 2.98
N TYR A 239 -6.87 31.85 3.19
CA TYR A 239 -5.92 32.02 2.09
C TYR A 239 -5.76 30.73 1.27
N ASN A 240 -5.58 29.59 1.94
CA ASN A 240 -5.33 28.30 1.26
C ASN A 240 -6.62 27.61 0.80
N TYR A 241 -7.73 27.80 1.52
CA TYR A 241 -8.98 27.08 1.31
C TYR A 241 -10.22 28.03 1.29
N PRO A 242 -10.25 29.07 0.44
CA PRO A 242 -11.29 30.12 0.45
C PRO A 242 -12.72 29.65 0.12
N GLY A 243 -12.88 28.46 -0.45
CA GLY A 243 -14.17 27.86 -0.79
C GLY A 243 -14.55 26.63 0.04
N ASP A 244 -13.73 26.29 1.04
CA ASP A 244 -13.96 25.10 1.86
C ASP A 244 -15.05 25.36 2.92
N PRO A 245 -15.94 24.38 3.21
CA PRO A 245 -16.97 24.52 4.25
C PRO A 245 -16.41 24.95 5.61
N TRP A 246 -15.24 24.44 6.00
CA TRP A 246 -14.60 24.77 7.27
C TRP A 246 -14.20 26.24 7.35
N TYR A 247 -13.86 26.86 6.21
CA TYR A 247 -13.56 28.28 6.18
C TYR A 247 -14.81 29.14 6.38
N ASN A 248 -15.93 28.76 5.78
CA ASN A 248 -17.21 29.45 5.97
C ASN A 248 -17.61 29.48 7.46
N ASP A 249 -17.41 28.36 8.15
CA ASP A 249 -17.72 28.26 9.57
C ASP A 249 -16.72 29.00 10.44
N ALA A 250 -15.41 28.95 10.12
CA ALA A 250 -14.40 29.77 10.78
C ALA A 250 -14.70 31.27 10.65
N TYR A 251 -15.10 31.72 9.47
CA TYR A 251 -15.42 33.12 9.20
C TYR A 251 -16.60 33.60 10.05
N LYS A 252 -17.70 32.81 10.11
CA LYS A 252 -18.85 33.11 10.99
C LYS A 252 -18.42 33.15 12.46
N LEU A 253 -17.61 32.20 12.90
CA LEU A 253 -17.17 32.11 14.28
C LEU A 253 -16.31 33.32 14.69
N LEU A 254 -15.34 33.70 13.86
CA LEU A 254 -14.48 34.86 14.09
C LEU A 254 -15.29 36.18 14.10
N THR A 255 -16.16 36.37 13.11
CA THR A 255 -17.00 37.58 13.01
C THR A 255 -17.98 37.72 14.17
N SER A 256 -18.53 36.61 14.69
CA SER A 256 -19.37 36.64 15.89
C SER A 256 -18.65 37.17 17.15
N LYS A 257 -17.32 37.07 17.17
CA LYS A 257 -16.45 37.59 18.24
C LYS A 257 -15.85 38.96 17.91
N GLY A 258 -16.34 39.63 16.86
CA GLY A 258 -15.84 40.94 16.41
C GLY A 258 -14.50 40.87 15.66
N LEU A 259 -13.97 39.68 15.37
CA LEU A 259 -12.75 39.49 14.60
C LEU A 259 -13.10 39.40 13.11
N ARG A 260 -12.44 40.23 12.29
CA ARG A 260 -12.61 40.18 10.83
C ARG A 260 -11.38 39.55 10.16
N PRO A 261 -11.51 38.37 9.53
CA PRO A 261 -10.48 37.83 8.63
C PRO A 261 -10.26 38.76 7.44
N ALA A 262 -9.06 38.74 6.85
CA ALA A 262 -8.72 39.59 5.71
C ALA A 262 -9.34 39.12 4.38
N VAL A 263 -9.67 37.83 4.29
CA VAL A 263 -10.31 37.22 3.13
C VAL A 263 -11.80 37.06 3.46
N GLU A 264 -12.67 37.28 2.47
CA GLU A 264 -14.08 36.91 2.57
C GLU A 264 -14.29 35.52 1.95
N PRO A 265 -15.22 34.70 2.47
CA PRO A 265 -15.54 33.41 1.89
C PRO A 265 -16.00 33.56 0.45
N LYS A 266 -15.46 32.73 -0.45
CA LYS A 266 -15.95 32.69 -1.83
C LYS A 266 -17.37 32.11 -1.81
N SER A 267 -18.36 32.94 -2.08
CA SER A 267 -19.74 32.52 -2.33
C SER A 267 -19.76 31.48 -3.45
N GLY A 268 -19.93 30.20 -3.08
CA GLY A 268 -19.80 29.08 -3.99
C GLY A 268 -20.33 27.77 -3.40
N GLY A 269 -21.65 27.68 -3.21
CA GLY A 269 -22.39 26.42 -3.22
C GLY A 269 -22.14 25.47 -2.04
N GLY A 270 -22.70 25.79 -0.88
CA GLY A 270 -23.11 24.77 0.08
C GLY A 270 -24.22 23.90 -0.53
N GLY A 271 -23.83 22.92 -1.34
CA GLY A 271 -24.72 21.99 -1.99
C GLY A 271 -24.07 20.62 -2.00
N MET A 272 -24.51 19.76 -1.07
CA MET A 272 -24.32 18.31 -1.12
C MET A 272 -24.39 17.82 -2.58
N PHE A 273 -23.32 17.15 -3.04
CA PHE A 273 -23.21 16.41 -4.32
C PHE A 273 -24.48 16.46 -5.19
N ARG A 274 -24.70 17.54 -5.94
CA ARG A 274 -25.61 17.53 -7.09
C ARG A 274 -24.73 17.45 -8.32
N LEU A 275 -24.74 16.28 -8.96
CA LEU A 275 -24.27 16.09 -10.33
C LEU A 275 -24.76 17.26 -11.20
N PRO A 276 -23.96 17.78 -12.14
CA PRO A 276 -24.30 18.95 -12.94
C PRO A 276 -25.29 18.55 -14.03
N PHE A 277 -26.52 18.25 -13.66
CA PHE A 277 -27.64 18.16 -14.58
C PHE A 277 -28.58 19.33 -14.31
N THR A 278 -28.17 20.52 -14.75
CA THR A 278 -29.10 21.60 -15.04
C THR A 278 -29.93 21.17 -16.25
N ARG A 279 -31.14 20.67 -16.02
CA ARG A 279 -32.14 20.44 -17.08
C ARG A 279 -32.69 21.79 -17.56
N ASP A 280 -31.90 22.50 -18.34
CA ASP A 280 -32.36 23.67 -19.08
C ASP A 280 -32.75 23.22 -20.49
N LYS A 281 -34.05 22.92 -20.68
CA LYS A 281 -34.59 22.37 -21.95
C LYS A 281 -34.40 23.32 -23.14
N GLY A 282 -34.10 24.60 -22.90
CA GLY A 282 -33.87 25.60 -23.95
C GLY A 282 -32.44 25.66 -24.48
N LYS A 283 -31.46 25.02 -23.82
CA LYS A 283 -30.03 25.04 -24.20
C LYS A 283 -29.45 23.68 -24.58
N THR A 284 -30.22 22.61 -24.45
CA THR A 284 -29.84 21.30 -24.97
C THR A 284 -29.99 21.30 -26.49
N VAL A 285 -28.86 21.45 -27.20
CA VAL A 285 -28.77 21.14 -28.63
C VAL A 285 -29.20 19.68 -28.81
N ALA A 286 -30.20 19.44 -29.66
CA ALA A 286 -30.61 18.08 -30.00
C ALA A 286 -29.40 17.35 -30.63
N PRO A 287 -29.10 16.09 -30.23
CA PRO A 287 -28.03 15.33 -30.86
C PRO A 287 -28.27 15.29 -32.38
N PRO A 288 -27.22 15.46 -33.21
CA PRO A 288 -27.38 15.33 -34.65
C PRO A 288 -27.92 13.94 -34.97
N GLU A 289 -28.96 13.89 -35.81
CA GLU A 289 -29.57 12.65 -36.27
C GLU A 289 -28.49 11.68 -36.74
N ALA A 290 -28.36 10.56 -36.02
CA ALA A 290 -27.47 9.49 -36.42
C ALA A 290 -28.04 8.85 -37.70
N LYS A 291 -27.52 9.26 -38.86
CA LYS A 291 -27.55 8.40 -40.04
C LYS A 291 -26.77 7.14 -39.69
N GLU A 292 -27.50 6.03 -39.58
CA GLU A 292 -26.91 4.71 -39.44
C GLU A 292 -26.00 4.40 -40.63
N THR A 293 -24.69 4.53 -40.44
CA THR A 293 -23.70 3.85 -41.28
C THR A 293 -22.97 2.83 -40.42
N ASN A 294 -23.58 1.65 -40.34
CA ASN A 294 -23.00 0.45 -39.75
C ASN A 294 -21.82 -0.04 -40.60
N VAL A 295 -20.61 0.38 -40.25
CA VAL A 295 -19.36 -0.27 -40.71
C VAL A 295 -18.47 -0.66 -39.52
N ALA A 296 -18.53 0.06 -38.40
CA ALA A 296 -17.66 -0.21 -37.24
C ALA A 296 -18.14 -1.35 -36.32
N VAL A 297 -19.42 -1.74 -36.36
CA VAL A 297 -19.99 -2.80 -35.50
C VAL A 297 -19.71 -4.21 -36.05
N GLN A 298 -19.30 -4.33 -37.31
CA GLN A 298 -18.87 -5.62 -37.88
C GLN A 298 -17.38 -5.92 -37.62
N ALA A 299 -16.55 -4.90 -37.42
CA ALA A 299 -15.11 -5.08 -37.16
C ALA A 299 -14.81 -5.59 -35.74
N SER A 300 -15.66 -5.30 -34.75
CA SER A 300 -15.47 -5.75 -33.36
C SER A 300 -15.85 -7.20 -33.11
N LYS A 301 -16.62 -7.85 -33.99
CA LYS A 301 -16.93 -9.30 -33.89
C LYS A 301 -15.86 -10.22 -34.46
N GLN A 302 -14.86 -9.69 -35.19
CA GLN A 302 -13.76 -10.47 -35.76
C GLN A 302 -12.44 -10.36 -34.99
N ALA A 303 -12.32 -9.44 -34.03
CA ALA A 303 -11.10 -9.25 -33.23
C ALA A 303 -11.02 -10.14 -31.97
N ASP A 304 -12.09 -10.86 -31.62
CA ASP A 304 -12.18 -11.69 -30.40
C ASP A 304 -11.57 -13.11 -30.53
N LYS A 305 -10.73 -13.34 -31.55
CA LYS A 305 -9.88 -14.54 -31.64
C LYS A 305 -8.45 -14.13 -31.98
N LYS A 306 -7.58 -14.26 -30.97
CA LYS A 306 -6.14 -13.95 -30.92
C LYS A 306 -5.87 -12.50 -30.49
N THR A 307 -5.47 -12.33 -29.23
CA THR A 307 -4.13 -11.82 -28.88
C THR A 307 -3.89 -12.10 -27.39
N ILE A 308 -2.98 -13.04 -27.11
CA ILE A 308 -2.42 -13.28 -25.78
C ILE A 308 -1.35 -12.20 -25.53
N PHE A 309 -1.45 -11.55 -24.37
CA PHE A 309 -0.57 -10.53 -23.84
C PHE A 309 0.89 -11.03 -23.81
N ARG A 310 1.82 -10.33 -24.48
CA ARG A 310 3.24 -10.66 -24.57
C ARG A 310 4.06 -9.58 -23.86
N LEU A 311 4.74 -9.95 -22.77
CA LEU A 311 5.66 -9.08 -22.03
C LEU A 311 6.87 -8.66 -22.89
N PRO A 312 7.46 -7.47 -22.66
CA PRO A 312 8.50 -6.91 -23.51
C PRO A 312 9.87 -7.47 -23.13
N PHE A 313 10.32 -8.52 -23.82
CA PHE A 313 11.72 -8.92 -23.84
C PHE A 313 12.22 -8.94 -25.28
N GLY A 314 13.41 -8.36 -25.49
CA GLY A 314 14.00 -8.05 -26.79
C GLY A 314 14.08 -9.24 -27.75
N LYS A 315 13.98 -8.91 -29.06
CA LYS A 315 14.10 -9.85 -30.17
C LYS A 315 15.43 -10.60 -30.09
N LYS A 316 15.37 -11.94 -30.04
CA LYS A 316 16.46 -12.80 -30.50
C LYS A 316 16.50 -12.72 -32.03
N GLU A 317 17.63 -12.29 -32.57
CA GLU A 317 17.96 -12.52 -33.98
C GLU A 317 18.44 -13.96 -34.11
N ASP A 318 17.67 -14.78 -34.81
CA ASP A 318 18.08 -16.14 -35.19
C ASP A 318 19.10 -16.04 -36.33
N LYS A 319 20.39 -16.20 -35.99
CA LYS A 319 21.44 -16.51 -36.97
C LYS A 319 21.53 -18.04 -37.11
N PRO A 320 21.49 -18.61 -38.33
CA PRO A 320 21.69 -20.03 -38.52
C PRO A 320 23.13 -20.43 -38.17
N LEU A 321 23.29 -21.59 -37.51
CA LEU A 321 24.57 -22.21 -37.18
C LEU A 321 25.38 -22.51 -38.46
N PRO A 322 26.70 -22.26 -38.48
CA PRO A 322 27.55 -22.67 -39.60
C PRO A 322 27.65 -24.21 -39.68
N ALA A 323 27.60 -24.74 -40.89
CA ALA A 323 27.74 -26.16 -41.20
C ALA A 323 29.09 -26.73 -40.71
N PRO A 324 29.16 -28.03 -40.33
CA PRO A 324 30.41 -28.66 -39.93
C PRO A 324 31.39 -28.77 -41.12
N ALA A 325 32.67 -28.43 -40.86
CA ALA A 325 33.74 -28.53 -41.84
C ALA A 325 34.03 -30.02 -42.21
N PRO A 326 34.45 -30.31 -43.46
CA PRO A 326 34.77 -31.67 -43.88
C PRO A 326 36.07 -32.18 -43.22
N GLU A 327 36.00 -33.38 -42.66
CA GLU A 327 37.13 -34.13 -42.12
C GLU A 327 38.16 -34.44 -43.22
N THR A 328 39.43 -34.08 -43.00
CA THR A 328 40.56 -34.52 -43.82
C THR A 328 41.06 -35.88 -43.32
N PRO A 329 41.29 -36.87 -44.21
CA PRO A 329 41.79 -38.20 -43.82
C PRO A 329 43.27 -38.18 -43.41
N PRO A 330 43.70 -39.15 -42.57
CA PRO A 330 45.04 -39.16 -41.98
C PRO A 330 46.14 -39.53 -42.99
N SER A 331 47.33 -38.93 -42.80
CA SER A 331 48.61 -39.37 -43.39
C SER A 331 49.49 -39.98 -42.33
#